data_AF-A0A814S8N9-F1
#
_entry.id   AF-A0A814S8N9-F1
#
_cell.length_a   1.000
_cell.length_b   1.000
_cell.length_c   1.000
_cell.angle_alpha   90.00
_cell.angle_beta   90.00
_cell.angle_gamma   90.00
#
_symmetry.space_group_name_H-M   'P 1'
#
loop_
_entity.id
_entity.type
_entity.pdbx_description
1 polymer ?
#
loop_
_entity_poly.entity_id
_entity_poly.type
_entity_poly.pdbx_seq_one_letter_code
_entity_poly.pdbx_strand_id
1 'polypeptide(L)'
;EYNALLSIFANCLDYIFIDKYQHLFNEHVEQAMKHVKKVLNEEENIFEVTTSDSMFDLLTTLKTICCSAWSDRIEIIHKLQLNIISKLLQSPNMKLKTNALEELVIMIENSTTVLLNVTHKSIDCDILSQWIIESSIVSEVLKGDMNNSNYITNTGKLFKFIGPKLTKTDIETIWKAEYNQSILLDDHSFTLLISVCEEFNSEQFECLIDLISELWKFATNATQDELVDSLNKVGHKLMNMQHSERILEILWTMAHDESLPCSMLDRLLSCHRDISSGSHYLNHKLKYDYCLKCMDYIKSYNLQWIVLSCRYIMKLVEFDTEIIYFLINKNDLILYLIQTIGRCQHDVWMQTNGNVSSDTLIDKRHTYKESLKIELDLLTYILKKARMYVILRRAEELWLTLITNHEACLIDNELGFGWFITSFNEMNGQSRIELYEKHISKLDSSKLTETGLNCYNLYHDYSNPSVEELRKKIEQLEFTIEQIKDRYQCQICSNNENAIMFDCGHGCCSNCSNQLKKCHMCRNDIKKRFKLDL
;
A
#
# COMPACT_ATOMS: atom_id res chain seq x y z
N GLU A 1 -37.45 -20.51 34.03
CA GLU A 1 -37.79 -21.76 34.74
C GLU A 1 -37.60 -23.00 33.88
N TYR A 2 -38.25 -23.12 32.71
CA TYR A 2 -38.03 -24.25 31.78
C TYR A 2 -36.55 -24.52 31.50
N ASN A 3 -35.75 -23.47 31.24
CA ASN A 3 -34.33 -23.62 30.95
C ASN A 3 -33.54 -24.20 32.14
N ALA A 4 -33.82 -23.73 33.36
CA ALA A 4 -33.12 -24.18 34.57
C ALA A 4 -33.37 -25.66 34.88
N LEU A 5 -34.55 -26.19 34.53
CA LEU A 5 -34.88 -27.59 34.71
C LEU A 5 -34.26 -28.48 33.61
N LEU A 6 -34.30 -28.01 32.36
CA LEU A 6 -33.80 -28.77 31.22
C LEU A 6 -32.27 -28.72 31.08
N SER A 7 -31.60 -27.67 31.54
CA SER A 7 -30.14 -27.51 31.40
C SER A 7 -29.37 -28.53 32.24
N ILE A 8 -29.87 -28.85 33.42
CA ILE A 8 -29.31 -29.91 34.29
C ILE A 8 -29.36 -31.25 33.55
N PHE A 9 -30.48 -31.54 32.89
CA PHE A 9 -30.64 -32.75 32.10
C PHE A 9 -29.71 -32.76 30.88
N ALA A 10 -29.61 -31.64 30.15
CA ALA A 10 -28.71 -31.50 29.01
C ALA A 10 -27.24 -31.78 29.38
N ASN A 11 -26.79 -31.30 30.54
CA ASN A 11 -25.42 -31.55 31.05
C ASN A 11 -25.18 -33.00 31.49
N CYS A 12 -26.23 -33.77 31.74
CA CYS A 12 -26.15 -35.16 32.16
C CYS A 12 -26.38 -36.17 31.01
N LEU A 13 -26.63 -35.70 29.78
CA LEU A 13 -26.94 -36.56 28.62
C LEU A 13 -25.84 -37.58 28.31
N ASP A 14 -24.58 -37.23 28.50
CA ASP A 14 -23.43 -38.13 28.28
C ASP A 14 -23.40 -39.32 29.28
N TYR A 15 -24.17 -39.23 30.37
CA TYR A 15 -24.18 -40.21 31.47
C TYR A 15 -25.50 -40.99 31.57
N ILE A 16 -26.49 -40.71 30.71
CA ILE A 16 -27.83 -41.30 30.77
C ILE A 16 -28.09 -42.18 29.54
N PHE A 17 -28.67 -43.38 29.75
CA PHE A 17 -29.19 -44.21 28.66
C PHE A 17 -30.45 -43.59 28.05
N ILE A 18 -30.26 -42.72 27.07
CA ILE A 18 -31.30 -41.89 26.43
C ILE A 18 -32.52 -42.71 25.97
N ASP A 19 -32.31 -43.89 25.37
CA ASP A 19 -33.38 -44.75 24.85
C ASP A 19 -34.42 -45.17 25.93
N LYS A 20 -34.01 -45.22 27.20
CA LYS A 20 -34.90 -45.61 28.30
C LYS A 20 -35.74 -44.46 28.84
N TYR A 21 -35.28 -43.22 28.71
CA TYR A 21 -35.85 -42.07 29.39
C TYR A 21 -36.48 -41.04 28.44
N GLN A 22 -36.32 -41.20 27.11
CA GLN A 22 -36.97 -40.38 26.09
C GLN A 22 -38.44 -40.07 26.42
N HIS A 23 -39.24 -41.09 26.73
CA HIS A 23 -40.68 -40.94 26.97
C HIS A 23 -41.06 -39.99 28.12
N LEU A 24 -40.21 -39.85 29.15
CA LEU A 24 -40.47 -38.98 30.32
C LEU A 24 -40.24 -37.50 30.01
N PHE A 25 -39.26 -37.22 29.15
CA PHE A 25 -38.87 -35.85 28.81
C PHE A 25 -39.60 -35.31 27.58
N ASN A 26 -40.19 -36.18 26.74
CA ASN A 26 -40.89 -35.78 25.52
C ASN A 26 -42.01 -34.75 25.79
N GLU A 27 -42.81 -34.93 26.83
CA GLU A 27 -43.91 -34.00 27.16
C GLU A 27 -43.38 -32.62 27.59
N HIS A 28 -42.30 -32.59 28.38
CA HIS A 28 -41.67 -31.36 28.85
C HIS A 28 -40.97 -30.59 27.72
N VAL A 29 -40.32 -31.31 26.80
CA VAL A 29 -39.72 -30.75 25.59
C VAL A 29 -40.81 -30.18 24.67
N GLU A 30 -41.95 -30.85 24.50
CA GLU A 30 -43.08 -30.31 23.73
C GLU A 30 -43.74 -29.09 24.37
N GLN A 31 -43.89 -29.09 25.70
CA GLN A 31 -44.42 -27.93 26.43
C GLN A 31 -43.49 -26.73 26.29
N ALA A 32 -42.17 -26.93 26.40
CA ALA A 32 -41.18 -25.89 26.17
C ALA A 32 -41.23 -25.35 24.72
N MET A 33 -41.33 -26.21 23.70
CA MET A 33 -41.49 -25.78 22.30
C MET A 33 -42.80 -25.03 22.05
N LYS A 34 -43.92 -25.46 22.66
CA LYS A 34 -45.21 -24.75 22.58
C LYS A 34 -45.14 -23.39 23.27
N HIS A 35 -44.43 -23.29 24.39
CA HIS A 35 -44.22 -22.04 25.11
C HIS A 35 -43.43 -21.05 24.24
N VAL A 36 -42.32 -21.49 23.65
CA VAL A 36 -41.54 -20.68 22.70
C VAL A 36 -42.39 -20.20 21.52
N LYS A 37 -43.20 -21.09 20.91
CA LYS A 37 -44.14 -20.72 19.83
C LYS A 37 -45.19 -19.70 20.27
N LYS A 38 -45.68 -19.80 21.50
CA LYS A 38 -46.67 -18.88 22.05
C LYS A 38 -46.09 -17.48 22.24
N VAL A 39 -44.89 -17.39 22.82
CA VAL A 39 -44.15 -16.13 22.99
C VAL A 39 -43.82 -15.50 21.63
N LEU A 40 -43.53 -16.32 20.61
CA LEU A 40 -43.31 -15.84 19.24
C LEU A 40 -44.56 -15.19 18.61
N ASN A 41 -45.76 -15.63 18.98
CA ASN A 41 -47.01 -15.16 18.37
C ASN A 41 -47.66 -13.98 19.12
N GLU A 42 -47.20 -13.64 20.32
CA GLU A 42 -47.71 -12.49 21.08
C GLU A 42 -47.01 -11.21 20.60
N GLU A 43 -47.80 -10.23 20.13
CA GLU A 43 -47.32 -9.21 19.18
C GLU A 43 -46.51 -8.04 19.77
N GLU A 44 -46.62 -7.64 21.05
CA GLU A 44 -46.15 -6.28 21.38
C GLU A 44 -45.30 -6.04 22.64
N ASN A 45 -45.06 -6.95 23.59
CA ASN A 45 -44.44 -6.49 24.86
C ASN A 45 -43.59 -7.46 25.72
N ILE A 46 -43.15 -8.63 25.22
CA ILE A 46 -42.60 -9.67 26.13
C ILE A 46 -41.07 -9.75 26.14
N PHE A 47 -40.38 -9.15 25.17
CA PHE A 47 -38.91 -9.16 25.12
C PHE A 47 -38.32 -8.05 25.99
N GLU A 48 -38.53 -8.15 27.31
CA GLU A 48 -37.56 -7.57 28.23
C GLU A 48 -36.20 -8.26 28.00
N VAL A 49 -35.11 -7.50 28.09
CA VAL A 49 -33.74 -7.98 27.79
C VAL A 49 -33.38 -9.29 28.50
N THR A 50 -33.92 -9.52 29.69
CA THR A 50 -33.69 -10.73 30.48
C THR A 50 -34.40 -11.97 29.92
N THR A 51 -35.50 -11.79 29.18
CA THR A 51 -36.25 -12.90 28.59
C THR A 51 -35.62 -13.37 27.28
N SER A 52 -35.01 -12.49 26.47
CA SER A 52 -34.33 -12.89 25.22
C SER A 52 -33.16 -13.85 25.47
N ASP A 53 -32.28 -13.54 26.42
CA ASP A 53 -31.10 -14.35 26.72
C ASP A 53 -31.53 -15.72 27.28
N SER A 54 -32.53 -15.70 28.18
CA SER A 54 -33.10 -16.93 28.73
C SER A 54 -33.83 -17.80 27.70
N MET A 55 -34.36 -17.20 26.61
CA MET A 55 -34.96 -17.94 25.51
C MET A 55 -33.91 -18.57 24.60
N PHE A 56 -32.81 -17.86 24.30
CA PHE A 56 -31.69 -18.43 23.55
C PHE A 56 -31.02 -19.57 24.34
N ASP A 57 -30.82 -19.40 25.65
CA ASP A 57 -30.33 -20.48 26.51
C ASP A 57 -31.27 -21.70 26.51
N LEU A 58 -32.59 -21.47 26.56
CA LEU A 58 -33.60 -22.53 26.46
C LEU A 58 -33.52 -23.26 25.11
N LEU A 59 -33.37 -22.53 24.01
CA LEU A 59 -33.27 -23.10 22.67
C LEU A 59 -31.99 -23.91 22.50
N THR A 60 -30.86 -23.42 23.02
CA THR A 60 -29.59 -24.13 23.06
C THR A 60 -29.71 -25.42 23.86
N THR A 61 -30.34 -25.36 25.04
CA THR A 61 -30.61 -26.53 25.88
C THR A 61 -31.52 -27.54 25.19
N LEU A 62 -32.62 -27.08 24.56
CA LEU A 62 -33.53 -27.93 23.79
C LEU A 62 -32.84 -28.57 22.58
N LYS A 63 -31.95 -27.81 21.92
CA LYS A 63 -31.14 -28.29 20.80
C LYS A 63 -30.21 -29.41 21.24
N THR A 64 -29.48 -29.25 22.34
CA THR A 64 -28.58 -30.28 22.89
C THR A 64 -29.34 -31.56 23.24
N ILE A 65 -30.51 -31.43 23.86
CA ILE A 65 -31.39 -32.57 24.19
C ILE A 65 -31.89 -33.25 22.91
N CYS A 66 -32.42 -32.50 21.95
CA CYS A 66 -32.97 -33.09 20.72
C CYS A 66 -31.88 -33.71 19.84
N CYS A 67 -30.65 -33.16 19.83
CA CYS A 67 -29.51 -33.78 19.14
C CYS A 67 -29.17 -35.18 19.68
N SER A 68 -29.37 -35.40 20.98
CA SER A 68 -29.06 -36.68 21.63
C SER A 68 -30.22 -37.68 21.58
N ALA A 69 -31.46 -37.19 21.58
CA ALA A 69 -32.65 -38.00 21.84
C ALA A 69 -33.71 -37.99 20.73
N TRP A 70 -33.78 -36.95 19.87
CA TRP A 70 -34.80 -36.80 18.82
C TRP A 70 -34.27 -36.04 17.60
N SER A 71 -33.58 -36.74 16.70
CA SER A 71 -33.05 -36.19 15.43
C SER A 71 -34.11 -35.45 14.61
N ASP A 72 -35.34 -35.96 14.59
CA ASP A 72 -36.43 -35.46 13.75
C ASP A 72 -36.98 -34.09 14.20
N ARG A 73 -36.68 -33.66 15.44
CA ARG A 73 -37.18 -32.39 16.01
C ARG A 73 -36.17 -31.24 15.87
N ILE A 74 -34.96 -31.51 15.39
CA ILE A 74 -33.89 -30.51 15.24
C ILE A 74 -34.29 -29.44 14.22
N GLU A 75 -34.90 -29.82 13.09
CA GLU A 75 -35.38 -28.85 12.08
C GLU A 75 -36.44 -27.89 12.62
N ILE A 76 -37.29 -28.37 13.54
CA ILE A 76 -38.34 -27.55 14.16
C ILE A 76 -37.70 -26.53 15.10
N ILE A 77 -36.69 -26.94 15.87
CA ILE A 77 -35.95 -26.02 16.75
C ILE A 77 -35.18 -24.99 15.93
N HIS A 78 -34.52 -25.40 14.86
CA HIS A 78 -33.83 -24.49 13.95
C HIS A 78 -34.79 -23.45 13.33
N LYS A 79 -35.97 -23.88 12.85
CA LYS A 79 -37.01 -22.94 12.38
C LYS A 79 -37.50 -21.98 13.46
N LEU A 80 -37.64 -22.45 14.70
CA LEU A 80 -38.02 -21.60 15.83
C LEU A 80 -36.93 -20.57 16.18
N GLN A 81 -35.66 -20.98 16.21
CA GLN A 81 -34.52 -20.09 16.43
C GLN A 81 -34.49 -18.98 15.37
N LEU A 82 -34.59 -19.33 14.08
CA LEU A 82 -34.61 -18.38 12.98
C LEU A 82 -35.78 -17.39 13.08
N ASN A 83 -36.99 -17.88 13.38
CA ASN A 83 -38.15 -17.00 13.53
C ASN A 83 -38.01 -16.03 14.72
N ILE A 84 -37.39 -16.44 15.82
CA ILE A 84 -37.11 -15.57 16.97
C ILE A 84 -36.13 -14.48 16.57
N ILE A 85 -35.04 -14.85 15.89
CA ILE A 85 -34.04 -13.88 15.40
C ILE A 85 -34.70 -12.87 14.46
N SER A 86 -35.52 -13.31 13.50
CA SER A 86 -36.24 -12.41 12.59
C SER A 86 -37.11 -11.41 13.36
N LYS A 87 -37.86 -11.86 14.38
CA LYS A 87 -38.76 -11.00 15.14
C LYS A 87 -37.99 -10.02 16.05
N LEU A 88 -36.88 -10.45 16.64
CA LEU A 88 -36.03 -9.59 17.45
C LEU A 88 -35.27 -8.54 16.63
N LEU A 89 -34.82 -8.89 15.42
CA LEU A 89 -34.20 -7.94 14.49
C LEU A 89 -35.18 -6.87 14.01
N GLN A 90 -36.46 -7.22 13.80
CA GLN A 90 -37.53 -6.27 13.44
C GLN A 90 -37.99 -5.37 14.60
N SER A 91 -37.52 -5.61 15.84
CA SER A 91 -37.89 -4.82 17.00
C SER A 91 -37.26 -3.42 16.96
N PRO A 92 -37.96 -2.36 17.41
CA PRO A 92 -37.35 -1.03 17.53
C PRO A 92 -36.26 -0.95 18.63
N ASN A 93 -36.13 -1.97 19.48
CA ASN A 93 -35.18 -1.96 20.59
C ASN A 93 -33.76 -2.40 20.14
N MET A 94 -32.82 -1.47 20.17
CA MET A 94 -31.41 -1.71 19.78
C MET A 94 -30.72 -2.83 20.56
N LYS A 95 -31.08 -3.04 21.83
CA LYS A 95 -30.48 -4.11 22.64
C LYS A 95 -30.94 -5.49 22.18
N LEU A 96 -32.23 -5.62 21.83
CA LEU A 96 -32.76 -6.85 21.25
C LEU A 96 -32.16 -7.13 19.87
N LYS A 97 -31.97 -6.10 19.05
CA LYS A 97 -31.26 -6.22 17.76
C LYS A 97 -29.81 -6.70 17.93
N THR A 98 -29.10 -6.20 18.95
CA THR A 98 -27.72 -6.58 19.24
C THR A 98 -27.64 -8.05 19.68
N ASN A 99 -28.49 -8.47 20.62
CA ASN A 99 -28.51 -9.86 21.10
C ASN A 99 -28.91 -10.84 19.98
N ALA A 100 -29.88 -10.46 19.13
CA ALA A 100 -30.28 -11.27 17.98
C ALA A 100 -29.15 -11.40 16.94
N LEU A 101 -28.37 -10.33 16.72
CA LEU A 101 -27.22 -10.35 15.83
C LEU A 101 -26.07 -11.21 16.40
N GLU A 102 -25.79 -11.12 17.70
CA GLU A 102 -24.80 -11.97 18.38
C GLU A 102 -25.13 -13.46 18.24
N GLU A 103 -26.39 -13.84 18.48
CA GLU A 103 -26.82 -15.23 18.30
C GLU A 103 -26.73 -15.67 16.84
N LEU A 104 -27.09 -14.80 15.89
CA LEU A 104 -26.97 -15.10 14.46
C LEU A 104 -25.51 -15.34 14.06
N VAL A 105 -24.56 -14.55 14.59
CA VAL A 105 -23.12 -14.74 14.36
C VAL A 105 -22.65 -16.07 14.95
N ILE A 106 -23.09 -16.43 16.16
CA ILE A 106 -22.79 -17.73 16.78
C ILE A 106 -23.34 -18.88 15.91
N MET A 107 -24.54 -18.72 15.34
CA MET A 107 -25.10 -19.72 14.42
C MET A 107 -24.28 -19.87 13.13
N ILE A 108 -23.77 -18.76 12.57
CA ILE A 108 -22.88 -18.76 11.42
C ILE A 108 -21.55 -19.48 11.76
N GLU A 109 -20.92 -19.13 12.87
CA GLU A 109 -19.67 -19.77 13.33
C GLU A 109 -19.87 -21.28 13.54
N ASN A 110 -20.98 -21.69 14.16
CA ASN A 110 -21.31 -23.11 14.37
C ASN A 110 -21.59 -23.85 13.06
N SER A 111 -22.28 -23.21 12.09
CA SER A 111 -22.56 -23.78 10.77
C SER A 111 -21.29 -23.93 9.92
N THR A 112 -20.28 -23.09 10.11
CA THR A 112 -19.04 -23.15 9.33
C THR A 112 -18.02 -24.16 9.90
N THR A 113 -18.15 -24.55 11.17
CA THR A 113 -17.36 -25.63 11.77
C THR A 113 -17.71 -27.02 11.23
N VAL A 114 -16.77 -27.60 10.47
CA VAL A 114 -16.86 -28.94 9.84
C VAL A 114 -17.30 -30.04 10.82
N LEU A 115 -16.83 -30.00 12.08
CA LEU A 115 -17.12 -31.02 13.09
C LEU A 115 -18.60 -31.03 13.54
N LEU A 116 -19.27 -29.87 13.56
CA LEU A 116 -20.68 -29.75 13.96
C LEU A 116 -21.63 -30.13 12.82
N ASN A 117 -21.28 -29.78 11.57
CA ASN A 117 -22.04 -30.17 10.38
C ASN A 117 -22.06 -31.69 10.16
N VAL A 118 -20.94 -32.37 10.36
CA VAL A 118 -20.86 -33.84 10.22
C VAL A 118 -21.74 -34.56 11.25
N THR A 119 -22.04 -33.91 12.38
CA THR A 119 -22.91 -34.48 13.43
C THR A 119 -24.39 -34.10 13.29
N HIS A 120 -24.80 -33.41 12.21
CA HIS A 120 -26.16 -32.86 12.03
C HIS A 120 -26.64 -31.96 13.20
N LYS A 121 -25.70 -31.39 13.97
CA LYS A 121 -25.99 -30.53 15.14
C LYS A 121 -26.14 -29.06 14.76
N SER A 122 -25.87 -28.67 13.53
CA SER A 122 -25.93 -27.28 13.03
C SER A 122 -26.83 -27.18 11.79
N ILE A 123 -27.33 -25.96 11.53
CA ILE A 123 -28.04 -25.66 10.28
C ILE A 123 -27.01 -25.66 9.15
N ASP A 124 -27.39 -26.24 8.01
CA ASP A 124 -26.58 -26.20 6.80
C ASP A 124 -26.33 -24.75 6.34
N CYS A 125 -25.11 -24.43 5.94
CA CYS A 125 -24.72 -23.09 5.50
C CYS A 125 -25.58 -22.58 4.33
N ASP A 126 -26.01 -23.46 3.42
CA ASP A 126 -26.83 -23.05 2.27
C ASP A 126 -28.25 -22.70 2.70
N ILE A 127 -28.83 -23.44 3.63
CA ILE A 127 -30.17 -23.15 4.19
C ILE A 127 -30.13 -21.84 4.98
N LEU A 128 -29.09 -21.65 5.80
CA LEU A 128 -28.94 -20.44 6.61
C LEU A 128 -28.76 -19.20 5.72
N SER A 129 -27.89 -19.27 4.70
CA SER A 129 -27.67 -18.16 3.79
C SER A 129 -28.90 -17.82 2.95
N GLN A 130 -29.65 -18.82 2.46
CA GLN A 130 -30.90 -18.60 1.74
C GLN A 130 -31.96 -17.92 2.61
N TRP A 131 -32.10 -18.35 3.87
CA TRP A 131 -33.02 -17.72 4.81
C TRP A 131 -32.68 -16.25 5.06
N ILE A 132 -31.39 -15.90 5.21
CA ILE A 132 -31.00 -14.50 5.47
C ILE A 132 -31.36 -13.59 4.29
N ILE A 133 -31.22 -14.09 3.06
CA ILE A 133 -31.59 -13.37 1.84
C ILE A 133 -33.12 -13.19 1.76
N GLU A 134 -33.88 -14.28 1.91
CA GLU A 134 -35.35 -14.27 1.78
C GLU A 134 -36.05 -13.43 2.87
N SER A 135 -35.46 -13.35 4.07
CA SER A 135 -36.02 -12.62 5.20
C SER A 135 -35.73 -11.11 5.21
N SER A 136 -35.04 -10.58 4.20
CA SER A 136 -34.66 -9.16 4.10
C SER A 136 -33.88 -8.63 5.32
N ILE A 137 -33.19 -9.52 6.03
CA ILE A 137 -32.45 -9.21 7.27
C ILE A 137 -31.34 -8.17 7.05
N VAL A 138 -30.74 -8.14 5.86
CA VAL A 138 -29.72 -7.14 5.48
C VAL A 138 -30.24 -5.73 5.74
N SER A 139 -31.45 -5.41 5.28
CA SER A 139 -32.06 -4.09 5.48
C SER A 139 -32.39 -3.78 6.94
N GLU A 140 -32.67 -4.80 7.75
CA GLU A 140 -33.13 -4.63 9.13
C GLU A 140 -31.98 -4.50 10.13
N VAL A 141 -30.87 -5.21 9.87
CA VAL A 141 -29.60 -5.06 10.61
C VAL A 141 -28.99 -3.68 10.36
N LEU A 142 -29.08 -3.16 9.14
CA LEU A 142 -28.60 -1.80 8.82
C LEU A 142 -29.38 -0.68 9.52
N LYS A 143 -30.60 -0.94 10.01
CA LYS A 143 -31.36 -0.01 10.86
C LYS A 143 -30.93 -0.06 12.34
N GLY A 144 -29.93 -0.89 12.68
CA GLY A 144 -29.40 -1.05 14.03
C GLY A 144 -28.43 0.06 14.47
N ASP A 145 -27.81 -0.13 15.64
CA ASP A 145 -26.87 0.84 16.21
C ASP A 145 -25.49 0.71 15.60
N MET A 146 -25.32 1.36 14.46
CA MET A 146 -24.07 1.38 13.71
C MET A 146 -22.99 2.28 14.33
N ASN A 147 -23.25 2.93 15.48
CA ASN A 147 -22.22 3.63 16.24
C ASN A 147 -21.45 2.67 17.16
N ASN A 148 -22.03 1.51 17.45
CA ASN A 148 -21.44 0.54 18.35
C ASN A 148 -20.44 -0.34 17.57
N SER A 149 -19.17 -0.26 17.93
CA SER A 149 -18.08 -1.02 17.30
C SER A 149 -18.31 -2.54 17.31
N ASN A 150 -18.93 -3.08 18.37
CA ASN A 150 -19.28 -4.50 18.44
C ASN A 150 -20.40 -4.86 17.46
N TYR A 151 -21.40 -3.98 17.32
CA TYR A 151 -22.50 -4.18 16.38
C TYR A 151 -22.02 -4.14 14.93
N ILE A 152 -21.15 -3.19 14.59
CA ILE A 152 -20.49 -3.11 13.26
C ILE A 152 -19.67 -4.36 12.99
N THR A 153 -18.87 -4.81 13.97
CA THR A 153 -18.04 -6.01 13.80
C THR A 153 -18.90 -7.26 13.55
N ASN A 154 -19.98 -7.42 14.31
CA ASN A 154 -20.91 -8.55 14.13
C ASN A 154 -21.68 -8.46 12.81
N THR A 155 -22.05 -7.26 12.38
CA THR A 155 -22.68 -7.02 11.07
C THR A 155 -21.71 -7.35 9.94
N GLY A 156 -20.43 -6.99 10.08
CA GLY A 156 -19.38 -7.35 9.14
C GLY A 156 -19.19 -8.86 9.01
N LYS A 157 -19.22 -9.61 10.12
CA LYS A 157 -19.18 -11.09 10.10
C LYS A 157 -20.36 -11.69 9.34
N LEU A 158 -21.57 -11.16 9.57
CA LEU A 158 -22.78 -11.57 8.85
C LEU A 158 -22.64 -11.34 7.35
N PHE A 159 -22.22 -10.14 6.96
CA PHE A 159 -22.08 -9.81 5.55
C PHE A 159 -20.94 -10.56 4.88
N LYS A 160 -19.84 -10.85 5.58
CA LYS A 160 -18.77 -11.71 5.05
C LYS A 160 -19.28 -13.12 4.72
N PHE A 161 -20.19 -13.67 5.53
CA PHE A 161 -20.81 -14.97 5.26
C PHE A 161 -21.72 -14.96 4.01
N ILE A 162 -22.40 -13.85 3.74
CA ILE A 162 -23.36 -13.73 2.63
C ILE A 162 -22.72 -13.09 1.38
N GLY A 163 -21.52 -12.53 1.50
CA GLY A 163 -20.77 -11.79 0.49
C GLY A 163 -21.07 -12.18 -0.96
N PRO A 164 -20.78 -13.42 -1.38
CA PRO A 164 -20.97 -13.85 -2.77
C PRO A 164 -22.42 -13.89 -3.26
N LYS A 165 -23.40 -13.87 -2.34
CA LYS A 165 -24.85 -13.91 -2.62
C LYS A 165 -25.54 -12.54 -2.49
N LEU A 166 -24.84 -11.47 -2.12
CA LEU A 166 -25.41 -10.13 -2.01
C LEU A 166 -25.83 -9.58 -3.39
N THR A 167 -26.99 -8.95 -3.47
CA THR A 167 -27.46 -8.32 -4.72
C THR A 167 -26.91 -6.89 -4.87
N LYS A 168 -27.00 -6.33 -6.08
CA LYS A 168 -26.65 -4.92 -6.33
C LYS A 168 -27.39 -3.96 -5.39
N THR A 169 -28.68 -4.21 -5.17
CA THR A 169 -29.52 -3.42 -4.28
C THR A 169 -29.08 -3.51 -2.83
N ASP A 170 -28.59 -4.68 -2.39
CA ASP A 170 -28.07 -4.84 -1.03
C ASP A 170 -26.81 -3.98 -0.83
N ILE A 171 -25.89 -4.00 -1.79
CA ILE A 171 -24.66 -3.17 -1.75
C ILE A 171 -25.01 -1.68 -1.71
N GLU A 172 -25.97 -1.23 -2.53
CA GLU A 172 -26.45 0.15 -2.50
C GLU A 172 -27.11 0.53 -1.16
N THR A 173 -27.80 -0.41 -0.49
CA THR A 173 -28.38 -0.16 0.83
C THR A 173 -27.32 -0.06 1.92
N ILE A 174 -26.29 -0.93 1.89
CA ILE A 174 -25.15 -0.87 2.80
C ILE A 174 -24.42 0.47 2.60
N TRP A 175 -24.15 0.84 1.35
CA TRP A 175 -23.53 2.12 0.98
C TRP A 175 -24.29 3.32 1.53
N LYS A 176 -25.61 3.38 1.30
CA LYS A 176 -26.46 4.47 1.80
C LYS A 176 -26.49 4.52 3.32
N ALA A 177 -26.48 3.38 4.00
CA ALA A 177 -26.48 3.32 5.45
C ALA A 177 -25.18 3.90 6.03
N GLU A 178 -24.02 3.48 5.52
CA GLU A 178 -22.71 4.00 5.96
C GLU A 178 -22.56 5.49 5.58
N TYR A 179 -22.96 5.89 4.37
CA TYR A 179 -22.84 7.27 3.92
C TYR A 179 -23.75 8.25 4.69
N ASN A 180 -24.99 7.84 5.01
CA ASN A 180 -25.87 8.69 5.82
C ASN A 180 -25.35 8.86 7.25
N GLN A 181 -24.63 7.87 7.77
CA GLN A 181 -24.03 7.92 9.10
C GLN A 181 -22.75 8.74 9.12
N SER A 182 -21.94 8.65 8.06
CA SER A 182 -20.73 9.44 7.94
C SER A 182 -20.99 10.94 7.88
N ILE A 183 -22.11 11.35 7.27
CA ILE A 183 -22.58 12.76 7.31
C ILE A 183 -22.92 13.21 8.74
N LEU A 184 -23.41 12.32 9.60
CA LEU A 184 -23.81 12.66 10.97
C LEU A 184 -22.63 12.73 11.94
N LEU A 185 -21.56 11.99 11.66
CA LEU A 185 -20.41 11.80 12.57
C LEU A 185 -19.13 12.48 12.10
N ASP A 186 -19.10 13.06 10.90
CA ASP A 186 -17.87 13.56 10.24
C ASP A 186 -16.75 12.50 10.18
N ASP A 187 -17.11 11.22 10.01
CA ASP A 187 -16.20 10.07 9.85
C ASP A 187 -16.74 9.16 8.75
N HIS A 188 -16.16 9.22 7.54
CA HIS A 188 -16.56 8.42 6.38
C HIS A 188 -15.76 7.12 6.26
N SER A 189 -15.53 6.42 7.37
CA SER A 189 -14.96 5.08 7.35
C SER A 189 -16.00 4.04 6.86
N PHE A 190 -15.90 3.65 5.58
CA PHE A 190 -16.69 2.57 4.94
C PHE A 190 -16.33 1.17 5.49
N THR A 191 -16.39 1.01 6.81
CA THR A 191 -15.80 -0.10 7.56
C THR A 191 -16.45 -1.43 7.24
N LEU A 192 -17.78 -1.47 7.09
CA LEU A 192 -18.50 -2.68 6.70
C LEU A 192 -18.16 -3.06 5.28
N LEU A 193 -18.23 -2.14 4.32
CA LEU A 193 -17.87 -2.46 2.93
C LEU A 193 -16.43 -2.98 2.84
N ILE A 194 -15.48 -2.31 3.50
CA ILE A 194 -14.07 -2.74 3.59
C ILE A 194 -13.92 -4.14 4.23
N SER A 195 -14.84 -4.57 5.08
CA SER A 195 -14.81 -5.91 5.69
C SER A 195 -15.33 -7.02 4.77
N VAL A 196 -16.22 -6.68 3.83
CA VAL A 196 -16.92 -7.64 2.97
C VAL A 196 -16.31 -7.72 1.56
N CYS A 197 -15.60 -6.67 1.12
CA CYS A 197 -15.02 -6.57 -0.23
C CYS A 197 -14.19 -7.79 -0.69
N GLU A 198 -13.57 -8.53 0.24
CA GLU A 198 -12.80 -9.74 -0.08
C GLU A 198 -13.66 -10.87 -0.69
N GLU A 199 -14.95 -10.93 -0.34
CA GLU A 199 -15.86 -12.00 -0.72
C GLU A 199 -16.71 -11.65 -1.95
N PHE A 200 -16.54 -10.45 -2.50
CA PHE A 200 -17.31 -9.99 -3.67
C PHE A 200 -16.88 -10.72 -4.94
N ASN A 201 -17.85 -11.01 -5.79
CA ASN A 201 -17.63 -11.36 -7.19
C ASN A 201 -17.39 -10.09 -8.04
N SER A 202 -17.03 -10.27 -9.32
CA SER A 202 -16.67 -9.14 -10.19
C SER A 202 -17.83 -8.15 -10.42
N GLU A 203 -19.07 -8.62 -10.53
CA GLU A 203 -20.23 -7.72 -10.74
C GLU A 203 -20.54 -6.88 -9.49
N GLN A 204 -20.46 -7.51 -8.31
CA GLN A 204 -20.62 -6.83 -7.02
C GLN A 204 -19.52 -5.79 -6.81
N PHE A 205 -18.28 -6.12 -7.17
CA PHE A 205 -17.15 -5.21 -7.06
C PHE A 205 -17.29 -4.02 -8.01
N GLU A 206 -17.70 -4.23 -9.27
CA GLU A 206 -17.98 -3.12 -10.20
C GLU A 206 -19.10 -2.21 -9.68
N CYS A 207 -20.16 -2.75 -9.05
CA CYS A 207 -21.18 -1.91 -8.43
C CYS A 207 -20.60 -1.00 -7.34
N LEU A 208 -19.69 -1.50 -6.50
CA LEU A 208 -19.03 -0.70 -5.48
C LEU A 208 -18.17 0.41 -6.11
N ILE A 209 -17.44 0.07 -7.17
CA ILE A 209 -16.62 1.01 -7.93
C ILE A 209 -17.46 2.12 -8.57
N ASP A 210 -18.62 1.79 -9.13
CA ASP A 210 -19.54 2.77 -9.71
C ASP A 210 -20.02 3.76 -8.63
N LEU A 211 -20.40 3.27 -7.45
CA LEU A 211 -20.82 4.11 -6.32
C LEU A 211 -19.71 5.04 -5.82
N ILE A 212 -18.48 4.53 -5.70
CA ILE A 212 -17.30 5.34 -5.34
C ILE A 212 -17.06 6.44 -6.40
N SER A 213 -17.15 6.08 -7.67
CA SER A 213 -16.91 7.01 -8.79
C SER A 213 -17.99 8.08 -8.89
N GLU A 214 -19.24 7.76 -8.56
CA GLU A 214 -20.33 8.73 -8.47
C GLU A 214 -20.15 9.69 -7.29
N LEU A 215 -19.80 9.18 -6.10
CA LEU A 215 -19.53 10.05 -4.95
C LEU A 215 -18.35 10.99 -5.21
N TRP A 216 -17.27 10.50 -5.83
CA TRP A 216 -16.08 11.32 -6.11
C TRP A 216 -16.39 12.64 -6.83
N LYS A 217 -17.34 12.61 -7.77
CA LYS A 217 -17.72 13.78 -8.59
C LYS A 217 -18.36 14.91 -7.79
N PHE A 218 -19.01 14.60 -6.68
CA PHE A 218 -19.75 15.56 -5.85
C PHE A 218 -19.17 15.69 -4.43
N ALA A 219 -18.13 14.93 -4.12
CA ALA A 219 -17.47 14.89 -2.83
C ALA A 219 -16.77 16.22 -2.51
N THR A 220 -16.72 16.56 -1.22
CA THR A 220 -15.88 17.65 -0.71
C THR A 220 -14.44 17.15 -0.56
N ASN A 221 -13.46 18.05 -0.41
CA ASN A 221 -12.07 17.63 -0.24
C ASN A 221 -11.87 16.66 0.95
N ALA A 222 -12.62 16.86 2.05
CA ALA A 222 -12.55 15.98 3.22
C ALA A 222 -13.11 14.58 2.93
N THR A 223 -14.24 14.49 2.21
CA THR A 223 -14.79 13.18 1.84
C THR A 223 -13.97 12.48 0.76
N GLN A 224 -13.34 13.24 -0.15
CA GLN A 224 -12.34 12.69 -1.07
C GLN A 224 -11.15 12.09 -0.32
N ASP A 225 -10.66 12.76 0.72
CA ASP A 225 -9.53 12.27 1.54
C ASP A 225 -9.85 10.91 2.19
N GLU A 226 -11.04 10.79 2.78
CA GLU A 226 -11.48 9.54 3.44
C GLU A 226 -11.81 8.43 2.43
N LEU A 227 -12.30 8.77 1.24
CA LEU A 227 -12.49 7.83 0.14
C LEU A 227 -11.15 7.23 -0.32
N VAL A 228 -10.10 8.04 -0.44
CA VAL A 228 -8.76 7.54 -0.80
C VAL A 228 -8.20 6.61 0.28
N ASP A 229 -8.39 6.93 1.56
CA ASP A 229 -7.96 6.05 2.65
C ASP A 229 -8.74 4.74 2.68
N SER A 230 -10.03 4.79 2.36
CA SER A 230 -10.88 3.61 2.23
C SER A 230 -10.45 2.74 1.05
N LEU A 231 -10.20 3.32 -0.12
CA LEU A 231 -9.65 2.62 -1.28
C LEU A 231 -8.29 1.97 -0.98
N ASN A 232 -7.43 2.65 -0.23
CA ASN A 232 -6.14 2.09 0.18
C ASN A 232 -6.33 0.84 1.05
N LYS A 233 -7.22 0.92 2.04
CA LYS A 233 -7.57 -0.22 2.92
C LYS A 233 -8.17 -1.38 2.13
N VAL A 234 -9.07 -1.12 1.18
CA VAL A 234 -9.64 -2.17 0.30
C VAL A 234 -8.52 -2.80 -0.53
N GLY A 235 -7.69 -1.98 -1.19
CA GLY A 235 -6.62 -2.44 -2.07
C GLY A 235 -5.62 -3.37 -1.37
N HIS A 236 -5.28 -3.10 -0.10
CA HIS A 236 -4.40 -3.97 0.69
C HIS A 236 -5.03 -5.28 1.15
N LYS A 237 -6.36 -5.34 1.28
CA LYS A 237 -7.08 -6.55 1.69
C LYS A 237 -7.37 -7.49 0.52
N LEU A 238 -7.49 -6.96 -0.69
CA LEU A 238 -7.82 -7.74 -1.86
C LEU A 238 -6.71 -8.73 -2.22
N MET A 239 -7.09 -10.01 -2.29
CA MET A 239 -6.22 -11.08 -2.79
C MET A 239 -6.43 -11.34 -4.30
N ASN A 240 -7.48 -10.75 -4.89
CA ASN A 240 -7.83 -10.92 -6.31
C ASN A 240 -7.13 -9.87 -7.20
N MET A 241 -6.29 -10.33 -8.11
CA MET A 241 -5.56 -9.49 -9.09
C MET A 241 -6.49 -8.58 -9.91
N GLN A 242 -7.65 -9.07 -10.35
CA GLN A 242 -8.57 -8.28 -11.18
C GLN A 242 -9.17 -7.09 -10.41
N HIS A 243 -9.54 -7.31 -9.15
CA HIS A 243 -10.09 -6.26 -8.30
C HIS A 243 -9.02 -5.23 -7.93
N SER A 244 -7.79 -5.68 -7.66
CA SER A 244 -6.66 -4.78 -7.42
C SER A 244 -6.32 -3.93 -8.66
N GLU A 245 -6.26 -4.54 -9.86
CA GLU A 245 -6.09 -3.79 -11.12
C GLU A 245 -7.19 -2.74 -11.31
N ARG A 246 -8.43 -3.10 -11.01
CA ARG A 246 -9.57 -2.19 -11.12
C ARG A 246 -9.45 -0.99 -10.17
N ILE A 247 -9.02 -1.18 -8.92
CA ILE A 247 -8.75 -0.06 -8.00
C ILE A 247 -7.65 0.85 -8.56
N LEU A 248 -6.56 0.28 -9.08
CA LEU A 248 -5.48 1.06 -9.67
C LEU A 248 -5.96 1.88 -10.87
N GLU A 249 -6.83 1.35 -11.71
CA GLU A 249 -7.47 2.10 -12.80
C GLU A 249 -8.32 3.28 -12.31
N ILE A 250 -9.05 3.12 -11.21
CA ILE A 250 -9.88 4.21 -10.65
C ILE A 250 -9.01 5.29 -10.02
N LEU A 251 -7.99 4.89 -9.25
CA LEU A 251 -7.02 5.85 -8.71
C LEU A 251 -6.32 6.61 -9.84
N TRP A 252 -6.05 5.93 -10.97
CA TRP A 252 -5.55 6.57 -12.17
C TRP A 252 -6.55 7.57 -12.75
N THR A 253 -7.82 7.21 -12.95
CA THR A 253 -8.82 8.15 -13.50
C THR A 253 -9.07 9.35 -12.57
N MET A 254 -9.12 9.13 -11.26
CA MET A 254 -9.25 10.20 -10.25
C MET A 254 -8.05 11.16 -10.27
N ALA A 255 -6.83 10.64 -10.48
CA ALA A 255 -5.63 11.48 -10.58
C ALA A 255 -5.63 12.39 -11.81
N HIS A 256 -6.42 12.04 -12.84
CA HIS A 256 -6.61 12.82 -14.07
C HIS A 256 -7.81 13.78 -13.99
N ASP A 257 -8.30 14.09 -12.80
CA ASP A 257 -9.26 15.17 -12.61
C ASP A 257 -8.56 16.54 -12.66
N GLU A 258 -9.00 17.43 -13.57
CA GLU A 258 -8.43 18.77 -13.74
C GLU A 258 -8.62 19.67 -12.52
N SER A 259 -9.66 19.42 -11.72
CA SER A 259 -10.02 20.24 -10.56
C SER A 259 -9.28 19.88 -9.28
N LEU A 260 -8.43 18.85 -9.33
CA LEU A 260 -7.82 18.24 -8.16
C LEU A 260 -6.68 19.11 -7.55
N PRO A 261 -6.65 19.34 -6.23
CA PRO A 261 -5.55 20.06 -5.58
C PRO A 261 -4.26 19.21 -5.52
N CYS A 262 -3.08 19.83 -5.53
CA CYS A 262 -1.78 19.12 -5.56
C CYS A 262 -1.58 18.13 -4.41
N SER A 263 -2.05 18.46 -3.20
CA SER A 263 -1.98 17.58 -2.03
C SER A 263 -2.74 16.28 -2.22
N MET A 264 -3.93 16.34 -2.82
CA MET A 264 -4.76 15.16 -3.10
C MET A 264 -4.11 14.26 -4.15
N LEU A 265 -3.46 14.84 -5.17
CA LEU A 265 -2.72 14.04 -6.13
C LEU A 265 -1.59 13.26 -5.46
N ASP A 266 -0.81 13.88 -4.58
CA ASP A 266 0.26 13.18 -3.88
C ASP A 266 -0.28 12.02 -3.02
N ARG A 267 -1.50 12.14 -2.46
CA ARG A 267 -2.21 11.05 -1.77
C ARG A 267 -2.62 9.94 -2.71
N LEU A 268 -3.28 10.26 -3.85
CA LEU A 268 -3.68 9.26 -4.85
C LEU A 268 -2.47 8.48 -5.38
N LEU A 269 -1.37 9.17 -5.68
CA LEU A 269 -0.13 8.53 -6.13
C LEU A 269 0.48 7.62 -5.06
N SER A 270 0.44 8.05 -3.80
CA SER A 270 0.94 7.24 -2.68
C SER A 270 0.08 6.00 -2.47
N CYS A 271 -1.26 6.14 -2.50
CA CYS A 271 -2.20 5.02 -2.44
C CYS A 271 -1.97 4.03 -3.59
N HIS A 272 -1.85 4.52 -4.83
CA HIS A 272 -1.58 3.65 -5.98
C HIS A 272 -0.25 2.89 -5.84
N ARG A 273 0.81 3.56 -5.35
CA ARG A 273 2.10 2.93 -5.06
C ARG A 273 1.97 1.86 -3.97
N ASP A 274 1.28 2.18 -2.88
CA ASP A 274 1.16 1.30 -1.71
C ASP A 274 0.40 0.01 -2.08
N ILE A 275 -0.71 0.12 -2.81
CA ILE A 275 -1.44 -1.05 -3.35
C ILE A 275 -0.55 -1.83 -4.33
N SER A 276 0.09 -1.14 -5.27
CA SER A 276 0.94 -1.78 -6.29
C SER A 276 2.18 -2.48 -5.71
N SER A 277 2.68 -2.04 -4.55
CA SER A 277 3.85 -2.63 -3.88
C SER A 277 3.49 -3.66 -2.81
N GLY A 278 2.31 -3.53 -2.20
CA GLY A 278 1.88 -4.37 -1.07
C GLY A 278 1.41 -5.77 -1.46
N SER A 279 0.91 -5.97 -2.68
CA SER A 279 0.51 -7.32 -3.10
C SER A 279 1.72 -8.08 -3.67
N HIS A 280 1.98 -9.28 -3.15
CA HIS A 280 3.02 -10.17 -3.67
C HIS A 280 2.75 -10.66 -5.11
N TYR A 281 1.55 -10.38 -5.66
CA TYR A 281 1.07 -10.86 -6.98
C TYR A 281 0.87 -9.76 -8.03
N LEU A 282 0.74 -8.47 -7.67
CA LEU A 282 0.74 -7.37 -8.65
C LEU A 282 2.16 -7.23 -9.21
N ASN A 283 2.34 -7.87 -10.36
CA ASN A 283 3.61 -8.03 -11.03
C ASN A 283 4.28 -6.68 -11.32
N HIS A 284 5.62 -6.70 -11.40
CA HIS A 284 6.44 -5.71 -12.11
C HIS A 284 5.82 -5.24 -13.43
N LYS A 285 5.06 -6.13 -14.11
CA LYS A 285 4.32 -5.84 -15.34
C LYS A 285 3.31 -4.70 -15.22
N LEU A 286 2.51 -4.64 -14.16
CA LEU A 286 1.50 -3.57 -14.04
C LEU A 286 2.15 -2.22 -13.77
N LYS A 287 3.13 -2.15 -12.86
CA LYS A 287 3.94 -0.95 -12.64
C LYS A 287 4.54 -0.45 -13.94
N TYR A 288 5.08 -1.39 -14.72
CA TYR A 288 5.64 -1.13 -16.03
C TYR A 288 4.60 -0.58 -17.02
N ASP A 289 3.41 -1.16 -17.09
CA ASP A 289 2.32 -0.69 -17.97
C ASP A 289 1.89 0.74 -17.62
N TYR A 290 1.79 1.09 -16.33
CA TYR A 290 1.50 2.47 -15.90
C TYR A 290 2.65 3.44 -16.19
N CYS A 291 3.90 3.01 -16.03
CA CYS A 291 5.06 3.81 -16.45
C CYS A 291 5.05 4.06 -17.97
N LEU A 292 4.63 3.07 -18.77
CA LEU A 292 4.46 3.26 -20.22
C LEU A 292 3.34 4.24 -20.56
N LYS A 293 2.19 4.17 -19.88
CA LYS A 293 1.13 5.19 -20.02
C LYS A 293 1.65 6.60 -19.73
N CYS A 294 2.45 6.77 -18.67
CA CYS A 294 3.12 8.03 -18.35
C CYS A 294 4.10 8.45 -19.46
N MET A 295 4.87 7.50 -20.01
CA MET A 295 5.76 7.78 -21.14
C MET A 295 5.00 8.26 -22.37
N ASP A 296 3.81 7.74 -22.65
CA ASP A 296 3.02 8.16 -23.81
C ASP A 296 2.54 9.62 -23.67
N TYR A 297 2.22 10.07 -22.45
CA TYR A 297 1.94 11.50 -22.21
C TYR A 297 3.16 12.39 -22.41
N ILE A 298 4.33 11.97 -21.94
CA ILE A 298 5.59 12.70 -22.13
C ILE A 298 5.96 12.76 -23.62
N LYS A 299 5.84 11.63 -24.35
CA LYS A 299 6.13 11.55 -25.80
C LYS A 299 5.16 12.35 -26.66
N SER A 300 3.90 12.45 -26.23
CA SER A 300 2.87 13.26 -26.92
C SER A 300 2.95 14.75 -26.57
N TYR A 301 3.85 15.14 -25.66
CA TYR A 301 4.04 16.52 -25.19
C TYR A 301 2.76 17.14 -24.63
N ASN A 302 1.95 16.32 -23.94
CA ASN A 302 0.71 16.81 -23.34
C ASN A 302 1.00 17.53 -22.02
N LEU A 303 1.18 18.86 -22.10
CA LEU A 303 1.58 19.73 -20.97
C LEU A 303 0.71 19.54 -19.72
N GLN A 304 -0.56 19.19 -19.90
CA GLN A 304 -1.51 18.96 -18.81
C GLN A 304 -1.14 17.77 -17.92
N TRP A 305 -0.50 16.75 -18.48
CA TRP A 305 -0.24 15.48 -17.80
C TRP A 305 1.24 15.20 -17.57
N ILE A 306 2.13 16.10 -17.98
CA ILE A 306 3.57 15.93 -17.81
C ILE A 306 3.98 15.93 -16.34
N VAL A 307 3.50 16.91 -15.56
CA VAL A 307 3.78 16.99 -14.13
C VAL A 307 3.27 15.76 -13.39
N LEU A 308 2.03 15.37 -13.70
CA LEU A 308 1.41 14.15 -13.19
C LEU A 308 2.28 12.92 -13.50
N SER A 309 2.62 12.73 -14.78
CA SER A 309 3.41 11.60 -15.28
C SER A 309 4.77 11.52 -14.60
N CYS A 310 5.44 12.66 -14.42
CA CYS A 310 6.75 12.70 -13.77
C CYS A 310 6.67 12.27 -12.31
N ARG A 311 5.72 12.81 -11.55
CA ARG A 311 5.49 12.41 -10.15
C ARG A 311 5.10 10.93 -10.05
N TYR A 312 4.26 10.45 -10.97
CA TYR A 312 3.84 9.05 -11.04
C TYR A 312 5.04 8.11 -11.22
N ILE A 313 5.90 8.40 -12.20
CA ILE A 313 7.10 7.61 -12.47
C ILE A 313 7.99 7.58 -11.23
N MET A 314 8.28 8.73 -10.61
CA MET A 314 9.11 8.80 -9.39
C MET A 314 8.58 7.91 -8.25
N LYS A 315 7.25 7.84 -8.08
CA LYS A 315 6.61 7.03 -7.04
C LYS A 315 6.61 5.54 -7.36
N LEU A 316 6.34 5.16 -8.61
CA LEU A 316 6.26 3.75 -9.00
C LEU A 316 7.63 3.07 -9.05
N VAL A 317 8.67 3.77 -9.50
CA VAL A 317 10.00 3.18 -9.71
C VAL A 317 10.89 3.21 -8.46
N GLU A 318 10.35 3.58 -7.30
CA GLU A 318 11.12 3.88 -6.09
C GLU A 318 12.06 2.75 -5.65
N PHE A 319 11.63 1.51 -5.88
CA PHE A 319 12.35 0.27 -5.55
C PHE A 319 12.73 -0.56 -6.80
N ASP A 320 12.31 -0.15 -8.00
CA ASP A 320 12.36 -0.98 -9.22
C ASP A 320 13.36 -0.44 -10.25
N THR A 321 14.66 -0.67 -9.99
CA THR A 321 15.75 -0.15 -10.85
C THR A 321 15.68 -0.65 -12.30
N GLU A 322 15.18 -1.87 -12.53
CA GLU A 322 15.01 -2.45 -13.88
C GLU A 322 14.06 -1.62 -14.76
N ILE A 323 12.95 -1.12 -14.17
CA ILE A 323 12.00 -0.27 -14.89
C ILE A 323 12.70 1.04 -15.28
N ILE A 324 13.54 1.60 -14.40
CA ILE A 324 14.32 2.81 -14.71
C ILE A 324 15.26 2.58 -15.89
N TYR A 325 16.02 1.48 -15.90
CA TYR A 325 16.90 1.13 -17.01
C TYR A 325 16.12 0.99 -18.33
N PHE A 326 14.93 0.41 -18.28
CA PHE A 326 14.07 0.27 -19.44
C PHE A 326 13.56 1.64 -19.94
N LEU A 327 13.07 2.50 -19.05
CA LEU A 327 12.58 3.83 -19.42
C LEU A 327 13.68 4.69 -20.05
N ILE A 328 14.89 4.66 -19.50
CA ILE A 328 16.04 5.41 -20.02
C ILE A 328 16.50 4.83 -21.36
N ASN A 329 16.79 3.53 -21.44
CA ASN A 329 17.50 2.95 -22.59
C ASN A 329 16.60 2.50 -23.73
N LYS A 330 15.33 2.15 -23.46
CA LYS A 330 14.39 1.65 -24.47
C LYS A 330 13.33 2.67 -24.87
N ASN A 331 13.05 3.67 -24.04
CA ASN A 331 12.04 4.69 -24.31
C ASN A 331 12.60 6.11 -24.39
N ASP A 332 13.93 6.27 -24.31
CA ASP A 332 14.60 7.56 -24.42
C ASP A 332 14.03 8.63 -23.45
N LEU A 333 13.65 8.24 -22.22
CA LEU A 333 13.00 9.13 -21.26
C LEU A 333 13.75 10.47 -21.08
N ILE A 334 15.09 10.43 -20.98
CA ILE A 334 15.92 11.64 -20.84
C ILE A 334 15.74 12.59 -22.02
N LEU A 335 15.68 12.07 -23.26
CA LEU A 335 15.48 12.88 -24.45
C LEU A 335 14.11 13.57 -24.42
N TYR A 336 13.06 12.80 -24.15
CA TYR A 336 11.71 13.33 -24.17
C TYR A 336 11.45 14.33 -23.03
N LEU A 337 12.10 14.19 -21.87
CA LEU A 337 12.09 15.21 -20.82
C LEU A 337 12.74 16.51 -21.30
N ILE A 338 13.94 16.44 -21.90
CA ILE A 338 14.62 17.64 -22.45
C ILE A 338 13.76 18.32 -23.52
N GLN A 339 13.11 17.55 -24.39
CA GLN A 339 12.24 18.09 -25.45
C GLN A 339 10.96 18.69 -24.88
N THR A 340 10.39 18.08 -23.84
CA THR A 340 9.22 18.60 -23.14
C THR A 340 9.53 19.95 -22.50
N ILE A 341 10.64 20.05 -21.77
CA ILE A 341 11.14 21.31 -21.21
C ILE A 341 11.24 22.39 -22.30
N GLY A 342 11.90 22.08 -23.43
CA GLY A 342 12.08 23.04 -24.51
C GLY A 342 10.77 23.48 -25.18
N ARG A 343 9.79 22.57 -25.33
CA ARG A 343 8.47 22.93 -25.86
C ARG A 343 7.66 23.76 -24.87
N CYS A 344 7.68 23.40 -23.59
CA CYS A 344 7.00 24.15 -22.55
C CYS A 344 7.53 25.58 -22.46
N GLN A 345 8.86 25.73 -22.52
CA GLN A 345 9.54 27.01 -22.60
C GLN A 345 9.07 27.84 -23.81
N HIS A 346 9.04 27.25 -25.00
CA HIS A 346 8.57 27.91 -26.22
C HIS A 346 7.11 28.37 -26.09
N ASP A 347 6.21 27.48 -25.64
CA ASP A 347 4.78 27.78 -25.51
C ASP A 347 4.52 28.91 -24.50
N VAL A 348 5.20 28.88 -23.35
CA VAL A 348 5.09 29.93 -22.32
C VAL A 348 5.70 31.24 -22.80
N TRP A 349 6.83 31.20 -23.51
CA TRP A 349 7.45 32.38 -24.11
C TRP A 349 6.50 33.05 -25.11
N MET A 350 5.85 32.27 -25.97
CA MET A 350 4.86 32.74 -26.95
C MET A 350 3.61 33.32 -26.27
N GLN A 351 3.13 32.72 -25.18
CA GLN A 351 1.95 33.20 -24.45
C GLN A 351 2.23 34.51 -23.68
N THR A 352 3.44 34.67 -23.15
CA THR A 352 3.83 35.81 -22.30
C THR A 352 4.59 36.90 -23.05
N ASN A 353 4.85 36.71 -24.35
CA ASN A 353 5.76 37.55 -25.14
C ASN A 353 7.13 37.74 -24.46
N GLY A 354 7.65 36.68 -23.83
CA GLY A 354 8.93 36.68 -23.11
C GLY A 354 8.90 37.21 -21.68
N ASN A 355 7.75 37.69 -21.16
CA ASN A 355 7.62 38.15 -19.78
C ASN A 355 7.16 37.02 -18.84
N VAL A 356 7.98 35.97 -18.72
CA VAL A 356 7.68 34.81 -17.86
C VAL A 356 7.82 35.19 -16.39
N SER A 357 6.75 34.99 -15.61
CA SER A 357 6.77 35.17 -14.15
C SER A 357 6.75 33.82 -13.42
N SER A 358 7.12 33.82 -12.13
CA SER A 358 7.05 32.60 -11.29
C SER A 358 5.65 32.01 -11.18
N ASP A 359 4.62 32.83 -11.36
CA ASP A 359 3.22 32.49 -11.13
C ASP A 359 2.49 32.16 -12.46
N THR A 360 3.23 32.07 -13.57
CA THR A 360 2.67 31.72 -14.87
C THR A 360 2.20 30.27 -14.84
N LEU A 361 0.90 30.03 -15.02
CA LEU A 361 0.30 28.69 -15.00
C LEU A 361 0.40 28.00 -16.36
N ILE A 362 0.73 26.70 -16.38
CA ILE A 362 0.79 25.91 -17.63
C ILE A 362 -0.49 25.09 -17.85
N ASP A 363 -1.01 24.45 -16.81
CA ASP A 363 -2.08 23.44 -16.88
C ASP A 363 -3.24 23.76 -15.91
N LYS A 364 -3.40 25.05 -15.55
CA LYS A 364 -4.32 25.57 -14.51
C LYS A 364 -4.02 25.10 -13.08
N ARG A 365 -3.07 24.17 -12.88
CA ARG A 365 -2.78 23.54 -11.59
C ARG A 365 -1.37 23.83 -11.09
N HIS A 366 -0.40 23.80 -11.99
CA HIS A 366 1.02 23.97 -11.71
C HIS A 366 1.54 25.22 -12.41
N THR A 367 2.44 25.90 -11.71
CA THR A 367 3.22 27.00 -12.29
C THR A 367 4.30 26.48 -13.22
N TYR A 368 4.77 27.33 -14.12
CA TYR A 368 5.89 27.06 -15.02
C TYR A 368 7.14 26.60 -14.26
N LYS A 369 7.45 27.32 -13.18
CA LYS A 369 8.56 26.99 -12.30
C LYS A 369 8.43 25.60 -11.68
N GLU A 370 7.24 25.22 -11.23
CA GLU A 370 6.98 23.91 -10.63
C GLU A 370 7.11 22.78 -11.64
N SER A 371 6.57 22.93 -12.85
CA SER A 371 6.68 21.91 -13.90
C SER A 371 8.14 21.65 -14.24
N LEU A 372 8.88 22.71 -14.54
CA LEU A 372 10.29 22.60 -14.90
C LEU A 372 11.11 21.94 -13.79
N LYS A 373 10.85 22.33 -12.54
CA LYS A 373 11.51 21.72 -11.38
C LYS A 373 11.20 20.23 -11.27
N ILE A 374 9.94 19.81 -11.43
CA ILE A 374 9.53 18.41 -11.30
C ILE A 374 10.16 17.54 -12.39
N GLU A 375 10.26 18.04 -13.62
CA GLU A 375 10.93 17.33 -14.72
C GLU A 375 12.43 17.15 -14.45
N LEU A 376 13.10 18.20 -13.95
CA LEU A 376 14.51 18.14 -13.56
C LEU A 376 14.76 17.26 -12.31
N ASP A 377 13.84 17.26 -11.37
CA ASP A 377 13.87 16.40 -10.18
C ASP A 377 13.72 14.92 -10.61
N LEU A 378 12.80 14.61 -11.54
CA LEU A 378 12.70 13.27 -12.12
C LEU A 378 14.00 12.86 -12.80
N LEU A 379 14.59 13.72 -13.64
CA LEU A 379 15.85 13.44 -14.31
C LEU A 379 16.97 13.12 -13.30
N THR A 380 17.11 13.94 -12.26
CA THR A 380 18.08 13.70 -11.17
C THR A 380 17.79 12.39 -10.45
N TYR A 381 16.51 12.12 -10.16
CA TYR A 381 16.05 10.95 -9.43
C TYR A 381 16.40 9.65 -10.17
N ILE A 382 16.06 9.56 -11.47
CA ILE A 382 16.31 8.35 -12.26
C ILE A 382 17.81 8.06 -12.42
N LEU A 383 18.64 9.11 -12.58
CA LEU A 383 20.09 8.95 -12.71
C LEU A 383 20.72 8.44 -11.42
N LYS A 384 20.38 9.05 -10.29
CA LYS A 384 20.86 8.65 -8.96
C LYS A 384 20.44 7.22 -8.61
N LYS A 385 19.15 6.89 -8.82
CA LYS A 385 18.60 5.57 -8.50
C LYS A 385 19.16 4.48 -9.41
N ALA A 386 19.32 4.75 -10.71
CA ALA A 386 19.92 3.80 -11.64
C ALA A 386 21.46 3.73 -11.53
N ARG A 387 22.11 4.64 -10.78
CA ARG A 387 23.58 4.79 -10.74
C ARG A 387 24.17 4.93 -12.14
N MET A 388 23.46 5.67 -13.01
CA MET A 388 23.85 5.90 -14.40
C MET A 388 24.40 7.31 -14.58
N TYR A 389 25.32 7.46 -15.53
CA TYR A 389 25.80 8.77 -15.96
C TYR A 389 24.96 9.32 -17.11
N VAL A 390 24.68 10.61 -17.08
CA VAL A 390 24.19 11.34 -18.26
C VAL A 390 25.29 11.34 -19.30
N ILE A 391 24.95 10.94 -20.53
CA ILE A 391 25.88 11.03 -21.65
C ILE A 391 26.07 12.49 -22.06
N LEU A 392 27.29 12.88 -22.44
CA LEU A 392 27.64 14.26 -22.77
C LEU A 392 26.64 14.92 -23.73
N ARG A 393 26.23 14.22 -24.79
CA ARG A 393 25.25 14.72 -25.76
C ARG A 393 23.94 15.20 -25.10
N ARG A 394 23.41 14.46 -24.13
CA ARG A 394 22.16 14.83 -23.44
C ARG A 394 22.39 15.99 -22.47
N ALA A 395 23.54 16.04 -21.82
CA ALA A 395 23.93 17.17 -20.97
C ALA A 395 24.10 18.47 -21.80
N GLU A 396 24.72 18.38 -22.98
CA GLU A 396 24.83 19.49 -23.94
C GLU A 396 23.44 19.92 -24.44
N GLU A 397 22.57 18.98 -24.84
CA GLU A 397 21.18 19.29 -25.26
C GLU A 397 20.41 20.03 -24.15
N LEU A 398 20.49 19.56 -22.89
CA LEU A 398 19.85 20.22 -21.75
C LEU A 398 20.43 21.61 -21.46
N TRP A 399 21.76 21.76 -21.53
CA TRP A 399 22.44 23.05 -21.37
C TRP A 399 21.96 24.05 -22.43
N LEU A 400 21.87 23.59 -23.67
CA LEU A 400 21.44 24.43 -24.79
C LEU A 400 20.02 24.93 -24.61
N THR A 401 19.11 24.06 -24.15
CA THR A 401 17.70 24.40 -23.87
C THR A 401 17.56 25.36 -22.69
N LEU A 402 18.23 25.10 -21.57
CA LEU A 402 17.98 25.85 -20.33
C LEU A 402 18.78 27.14 -20.19
N ILE A 403 20.00 27.18 -20.73
CA ILE A 403 20.95 28.25 -20.43
C ILE A 403 21.17 29.18 -21.64
N THR A 404 21.40 28.60 -22.82
CA THR A 404 21.80 29.39 -24.00
C THR A 404 20.66 29.66 -24.99
N ASN A 405 19.48 29.07 -24.77
CA ASN A 405 18.32 29.31 -25.63
C ASN A 405 17.90 30.78 -25.54
N HIS A 406 17.58 31.39 -26.68
CA HIS A 406 17.09 32.76 -26.74
C HIS A 406 15.72 32.96 -26.05
N GLU A 407 14.93 31.89 -25.95
CA GLU A 407 13.65 31.86 -25.24
C GLU A 407 13.84 31.61 -23.73
N ALA A 408 15.07 31.34 -23.27
CA ALA A 408 15.35 31.07 -21.87
C ALA A 408 15.22 32.31 -20.98
N CYS A 409 14.37 32.19 -19.97
CA CYS A 409 14.18 33.20 -18.94
C CYS A 409 15.10 32.93 -17.74
N LEU A 410 15.09 33.86 -16.78
CA LEU A 410 15.88 33.73 -15.55
C LEU A 410 15.52 32.47 -14.74
N ILE A 411 14.25 32.02 -14.77
CA ILE A 411 13.80 30.81 -14.06
C ILE A 411 14.47 29.56 -14.64
N ASP A 412 14.56 29.49 -15.98
CA ASP A 412 15.21 28.38 -16.69
C ASP A 412 16.69 28.30 -16.34
N ASN A 413 17.36 29.45 -16.37
CA ASN A 413 18.77 29.56 -16.04
C ASN A 413 19.04 29.12 -14.61
N GLU A 414 18.28 29.63 -13.63
CA GLU A 414 18.45 29.28 -12.22
C GLU A 414 18.25 27.78 -11.95
N LEU A 415 17.17 27.21 -12.47
CA LEU A 415 16.88 25.79 -12.30
C LEU A 415 17.88 24.91 -13.06
N GLY A 416 18.29 25.33 -14.25
CA GLY A 416 19.31 24.66 -15.06
C GLY A 416 20.66 24.63 -14.36
N PHE A 417 21.18 25.77 -13.90
CA PHE A 417 22.42 25.81 -13.13
C PHE A 417 22.33 24.98 -11.85
N GLY A 418 21.21 25.08 -11.13
CA GLY A 418 20.95 24.26 -9.94
C GLY A 418 20.99 22.76 -10.25
N TRP A 419 20.42 22.34 -11.39
CA TRP A 419 20.49 20.95 -11.85
C TRP A 419 21.92 20.51 -12.16
N PHE A 420 22.71 21.31 -12.89
CA PHE A 420 24.10 20.98 -13.21
C PHE A 420 25.03 20.92 -11.99
N ILE A 421 24.73 21.68 -10.93
CA ILE A 421 25.42 21.60 -9.65
C ILE A 421 25.03 20.31 -8.92
N THR A 422 23.74 20.02 -8.80
CA THR A 422 23.23 18.87 -8.04
C THR A 422 23.45 17.52 -8.72
N SER A 423 23.55 17.52 -10.05
CA SER A 423 23.82 16.37 -10.90
C SER A 423 25.29 16.30 -11.36
N PHE A 424 26.18 17.05 -10.69
CA PHE A 424 27.59 17.10 -11.02
C PHE A 424 28.23 15.70 -10.99
N ASN A 425 27.87 14.87 -10.02
CA ASN A 425 28.46 13.55 -9.83
C ASN A 425 27.88 12.48 -10.76
N GLU A 426 26.75 12.79 -11.37
CA GLU A 426 25.93 12.00 -12.28
C GLU A 426 26.39 12.17 -13.73
N MET A 427 27.53 12.81 -13.95
CA MET A 427 28.26 12.82 -15.22
C MET A 427 29.64 12.21 -15.04
N ASN A 428 30.15 11.54 -16.07
CA ASN A 428 31.54 11.07 -16.04
C ASN A 428 32.52 12.26 -16.09
N GLY A 429 33.72 12.09 -15.53
CA GLY A 429 34.69 13.19 -15.38
C GLY A 429 35.08 13.85 -16.70
N GLN A 430 35.28 13.07 -17.75
CA GLN A 430 35.61 13.59 -19.09
C GLN A 430 34.49 14.48 -19.65
N SER A 431 33.23 14.07 -19.48
CA SER A 431 32.08 14.86 -19.94
C SER A 431 31.95 16.17 -19.16
N ARG A 432 32.32 16.21 -17.86
CA ARG A 432 32.33 17.46 -17.08
C ARG A 432 33.34 18.45 -17.63
N ILE A 433 34.53 17.98 -17.97
CA ILE A 433 35.60 18.81 -18.55
C ILE A 433 35.17 19.33 -19.92
N GLU A 434 34.69 18.44 -20.81
CA GLU A 434 34.25 18.85 -22.14
C GLU A 434 33.07 19.83 -22.12
N LEU A 435 32.10 19.62 -21.22
CA LEU A 435 30.98 20.54 -21.05
C LEU A 435 31.48 21.92 -20.61
N TYR A 436 32.45 21.96 -19.69
CA TYR A 436 33.07 23.20 -19.25
C TYR A 436 33.79 23.93 -20.39
N GLU A 437 34.66 23.25 -21.13
CA GLU A 437 35.43 23.84 -22.24
C GLU A 437 34.54 24.31 -23.39
N LYS A 438 33.49 23.55 -23.71
CA LYS A 438 32.62 23.89 -24.84
C LYS A 438 31.64 25.00 -24.51
N HIS A 439 31.06 24.99 -23.30
CA HIS A 439 29.91 25.82 -22.95
C HIS A 439 30.13 26.72 -21.73
N ILE A 440 30.45 26.15 -20.56
CA ILE A 440 30.45 26.89 -19.28
C ILE A 440 31.52 27.99 -19.26
N SER A 441 32.72 27.71 -19.78
CA SER A 441 33.82 28.67 -19.87
C SER A 441 33.54 29.87 -20.77
N LYS A 442 32.55 29.76 -21.67
CA LYS A 442 32.16 30.79 -22.64
C LYS A 442 30.90 31.55 -22.22
N LEU A 443 30.44 31.36 -20.98
CA LEU A 443 29.30 32.09 -20.44
C LEU A 443 29.58 33.60 -20.42
N ASP A 444 28.58 34.37 -20.82
CA ASP A 444 28.63 35.82 -20.74
C ASP A 444 28.52 36.27 -19.27
N SER A 445 29.56 36.94 -18.78
CA SER A 445 29.64 37.53 -17.44
C SER A 445 28.44 38.41 -17.07
N SER A 446 27.77 39.03 -18.06
CA SER A 446 26.62 39.91 -17.82
C SER A 446 25.32 39.17 -17.50
N LYS A 447 25.23 37.87 -17.80
CA LYS A 447 24.04 37.02 -17.60
C LYS A 447 24.19 36.02 -16.46
N LEU A 448 25.28 36.11 -15.70
CA LEU A 448 25.60 35.20 -14.61
C LEU A 448 24.90 35.62 -13.31
N THR A 449 24.05 34.75 -12.82
CA THR A 449 23.44 34.82 -11.49
C THR A 449 24.36 34.22 -10.42
N GLU A 450 24.00 34.31 -9.14
CA GLU A 450 24.75 33.67 -8.06
C GLU A 450 24.84 32.15 -8.25
N THR A 451 23.71 31.50 -8.59
CA THR A 451 23.67 30.06 -8.91
C THR A 451 24.52 29.74 -10.13
N GLY A 452 24.48 30.58 -11.17
CA GLY A 452 25.33 30.43 -12.34
C GLY A 452 26.82 30.53 -12.03
N LEU A 453 27.21 31.47 -11.15
CA LEU A 453 28.60 31.62 -10.72
C LEU A 453 29.07 30.41 -9.90
N ASN A 454 28.21 29.87 -9.03
CA ASN A 454 28.50 28.64 -8.30
C ASN A 454 28.69 27.45 -9.24
N CYS A 455 27.84 27.34 -10.27
CA CYS A 455 28.00 26.33 -11.32
C CYS A 455 29.32 26.54 -12.08
N TYR A 456 29.65 27.76 -12.46
CA TYR A 456 30.91 28.08 -13.12
C TYR A 456 32.11 27.65 -12.27
N ASN A 457 32.18 28.09 -11.02
CA ASN A 457 33.28 27.80 -10.10
C ASN A 457 33.45 26.29 -9.90
N LEU A 458 32.35 25.55 -9.71
CA LEU A 458 32.38 24.10 -9.52
C LEU A 458 33.05 23.38 -10.69
N TYR A 459 32.69 23.74 -11.92
CA TYR A 459 33.26 23.12 -13.13
C TYR A 459 34.65 23.67 -13.47
N HIS A 460 34.91 24.95 -13.19
CA HIS A 460 36.22 25.57 -13.33
C HIS A 460 37.25 24.91 -12.42
N ASP A 461 36.92 24.77 -11.14
CA ASP A 461 37.80 24.13 -10.14
C ASP A 461 38.06 22.67 -10.49
N TYR A 462 37.07 21.97 -11.06
CA TYR A 462 37.24 20.58 -11.49
C TYR A 462 38.13 20.46 -12.75
N SER A 463 37.95 21.36 -13.72
CA SER A 463 38.70 21.36 -14.99
C SER A 463 40.08 21.99 -14.87
N ASN A 464 40.42 22.57 -13.72
CA ASN A 464 41.72 23.18 -13.49
C ASN A 464 42.84 22.10 -13.58
N PRO A 465 43.83 22.26 -14.47
CA PRO A 465 44.91 21.29 -14.64
C PRO A 465 45.70 21.01 -13.36
N SER A 466 45.83 22.01 -12.48
CA SER A 466 46.51 21.83 -11.18
C SER A 466 45.71 20.92 -10.24
N VAL A 467 44.39 20.95 -10.32
CA VAL A 467 43.48 20.06 -9.56
C VAL A 467 43.49 18.66 -10.16
N GLU A 468 43.60 18.52 -11.48
CA GLU A 468 43.79 17.22 -12.14
C GLU A 468 45.11 16.55 -11.72
N GLU A 469 46.20 17.30 -11.68
CA GLU A 469 47.51 16.81 -11.25
C GLU A 469 47.48 16.38 -9.77
N LEU A 470 46.80 17.16 -8.91
CA LEU A 470 46.58 16.78 -7.52
C LEU A 470 45.75 15.50 -7.38
N ARG A 471 44.71 15.29 -8.19
CA ARG A 471 43.90 14.05 -8.17
C ARG A 471 44.70 12.83 -8.58
N LYS A 472 45.44 12.92 -9.69
CA LYS A 472 46.37 11.86 -10.12
C LYS A 472 47.37 11.53 -9.02
N LYS A 473 47.85 12.56 -8.31
CA LYS A 473 48.75 12.39 -7.18
C LYS A 473 48.07 11.76 -5.97
N ILE A 474 46.82 12.10 -5.68
CA ILE A 474 46.02 11.46 -4.62
C ILE A 474 45.82 9.98 -4.94
N GLU A 475 45.38 9.63 -6.15
CA GLU A 475 45.22 8.22 -6.56
C GLU A 475 46.54 7.44 -6.47
N GLN A 476 47.65 8.06 -6.91
CA GLN A 476 48.98 7.46 -6.76
C GLN A 476 49.39 7.28 -5.30
N LEU A 477 49.10 8.25 -4.44
CA LEU A 477 49.38 8.19 -3.01
C LEU A 477 48.50 7.15 -2.32
N GLU A 478 47.22 7.06 -2.66
CA GLU A 478 46.29 6.05 -2.15
C GLU A 478 46.76 4.64 -2.54
N PHE A 479 47.12 4.44 -3.80
CA PHE A 479 47.73 3.18 -4.26
C PHE A 479 49.04 2.87 -3.52
N THR A 480 49.88 3.88 -3.29
CA THR A 480 51.13 3.71 -2.54
C THR A 480 50.84 3.37 -1.07
N ILE A 481 49.85 4.01 -0.45
CA ILE A 481 49.40 3.73 0.92
C ILE A 481 48.88 2.29 1.02
N GLU A 482 48.12 1.83 0.04
CA GLU A 482 47.61 0.46 -0.01
C GLU A 482 48.77 -0.55 -0.15
N GLN A 483 49.72 -0.29 -1.05
CA GLN A 483 50.94 -1.11 -1.15
C GLN A 483 51.78 -1.13 0.14
N ILE A 484 51.86 0.00 0.85
CA ILE A 484 52.55 0.10 2.13
C ILE A 484 51.79 -0.72 3.18
N LYS A 485 50.46 -0.55 3.28
CA LYS A 485 49.61 -1.33 4.19
C LYS A 485 49.80 -2.82 3.96
N ASP A 486 49.78 -3.28 2.72
CA ASP A 486 50.00 -4.70 2.38
C ASP A 486 51.37 -5.19 2.85
N ARG A 487 52.43 -4.37 2.74
CA ARG A 487 53.78 -4.74 3.22
C ARG A 487 53.85 -4.88 4.75
N TYR A 488 53.11 -4.06 5.48
CA TYR A 488 53.06 -4.11 6.94
C TYR A 488 52.00 -5.05 7.49
N GLN A 489 51.13 -5.60 6.63
CA GLN A 489 50.15 -6.58 7.03
C GLN A 489 50.74 -7.99 7.09
N CYS A 490 50.23 -8.78 8.05
CA CYS A 490 50.61 -10.17 8.21
C CYS A 490 50.12 -11.01 7.05
N GLN A 491 51.05 -11.50 6.24
CA GLN A 491 50.82 -12.34 5.06
C GLN A 491 50.21 -13.73 5.36
N ILE A 492 49.92 -14.02 6.63
CA ILE A 492 49.30 -15.27 7.07
C ILE A 492 47.81 -15.06 7.35
N CYS A 493 47.45 -13.98 8.06
CA CYS A 493 46.07 -13.73 8.47
C CYS A 493 45.41 -12.54 7.78
N SER A 494 46.18 -11.70 7.08
CA SER A 494 45.74 -10.48 6.39
C SER A 494 44.86 -9.56 7.24
N ASN A 495 44.99 -9.63 8.57
CA ASN A 495 44.12 -8.92 9.52
C ASN A 495 44.90 -8.09 10.54
N ASN A 496 46.14 -8.47 10.85
CA ASN A 496 46.98 -7.81 11.84
C ASN A 496 48.30 -7.35 11.23
N GLU A 497 48.91 -6.32 11.80
CA GLU A 497 50.22 -5.82 11.37
C GLU A 497 51.38 -6.75 11.79
N ASN A 498 52.48 -6.67 11.04
CA ASN A 498 53.71 -7.41 11.27
C ASN A 498 54.41 -6.90 12.53
N ALA A 499 54.17 -7.55 13.67
CA ALA A 499 54.77 -7.19 14.95
C ALA A 499 56.03 -8.00 15.31
N ILE A 500 56.31 -9.11 14.62
CA ILE A 500 57.42 -10.01 14.96
C ILE A 500 58.23 -10.36 13.71
N MET A 501 59.56 -10.19 13.80
CA MET A 501 60.54 -10.59 12.80
C MET A 501 61.32 -11.82 13.27
N PHE A 502 61.56 -12.77 12.37
CA PHE A 502 62.37 -13.97 12.62
C PHE A 502 63.86 -13.72 12.33
N ASP A 503 64.72 -14.63 12.81
CA ASP A 503 66.17 -14.59 12.55
C ASP A 503 66.56 -14.70 11.06
N CYS A 504 65.64 -15.14 10.20
CA CYS A 504 65.80 -15.13 8.75
C CYS A 504 65.38 -13.82 8.06
N GLY A 505 64.90 -12.82 8.80
CA GLY A 505 64.49 -11.51 8.28
C GLY A 505 63.01 -11.38 7.86
N HIS A 506 62.26 -12.48 7.78
CA HIS A 506 60.81 -12.45 7.49
C HIS A 506 59.98 -12.23 8.76
N GLY A 507 58.79 -11.65 8.63
CA GLY A 507 57.94 -11.32 9.78
C GLY A 507 56.46 -11.62 9.60
N CYS A 508 55.73 -11.69 10.71
CA CYS A 508 54.28 -11.84 10.75
C CYS A 508 53.71 -11.17 12.03
N CYS A 509 52.39 -11.15 12.20
CA CYS A 509 51.80 -10.65 13.45
C CYS A 509 52.16 -11.52 14.65
N SER A 510 52.00 -10.97 15.85
CA SER A 510 52.27 -11.65 17.12
C SER A 510 51.53 -12.98 17.27
N ASN A 511 50.24 -12.99 16.90
CA ASN A 511 49.39 -14.17 17.02
C ASN A 511 49.84 -15.31 16.10
N CYS A 512 50.11 -15.01 14.81
CA CYS A 512 50.56 -16.03 13.86
C CYS A 512 51.97 -16.53 14.18
N SER A 513 52.85 -15.66 14.70
CA SER A 513 54.22 -16.02 15.07
C SER A 513 54.29 -17.10 16.15
N ASN A 514 53.35 -17.07 17.11
CA ASN A 514 53.30 -18.05 18.20
C ASN A 514 53.05 -19.48 17.73
N GLN A 515 52.39 -19.65 16.58
CA GLN A 515 52.03 -20.96 16.04
C GLN A 515 53.10 -21.53 15.08
N LEU A 516 54.11 -20.73 14.71
CA LEU A 516 55.12 -21.11 13.72
C LEU A 516 56.38 -21.65 14.37
N LYS A 517 56.81 -22.85 13.95
CA LYS A 517 58.15 -23.40 14.23
C LYS A 517 59.14 -23.16 13.08
N LYS A 518 58.63 -23.02 11.85
CA LYS A 518 59.36 -22.70 10.63
C LYS A 518 58.80 -21.42 10.01
N CYS A 519 59.65 -20.62 9.38
CA CYS A 519 59.25 -19.41 8.68
C CYS A 519 58.28 -19.74 7.53
N HIS A 520 57.15 -19.04 7.45
CA HIS A 520 56.15 -19.25 6.40
C HIS A 520 56.64 -18.83 4.99
N MET A 521 57.64 -17.96 4.89
CA MET A 521 58.20 -17.49 3.62
C MET A 521 59.36 -18.37 3.12
N CYS A 522 60.39 -18.59 3.95
CA CYS A 522 61.61 -19.32 3.54
C CYS A 522 61.74 -20.75 4.10
N ARG A 523 60.79 -21.20 4.95
CA ARG A 523 60.73 -22.56 5.53
C ARG A 523 61.89 -22.96 6.44
N ASN A 524 62.78 -22.04 6.81
CA ASN A 524 63.84 -22.25 7.80
C ASN A 524 63.26 -22.34 9.22
N ASP A 525 63.92 -23.10 10.11
CA ASP A 525 63.54 -23.19 11.53
C ASP A 525 63.74 -21.83 12.24
N ILE A 526 62.75 -21.40 13.01
CA ILE A 526 62.76 -20.12 13.73
C ILE A 526 63.51 -20.31 15.05
N LYS A 527 64.69 -19.68 15.17
CA LYS A 527 65.51 -19.76 16.39
C LYS A 527 65.32 -18.56 17.31
N LYS A 528 65.10 -17.38 16.74
CA LYS A 528 64.88 -16.14 17.49
C LYS A 528 63.71 -15.34 16.89
N ARG A 529 62.97 -14.67 17.77
CA ARG A 529 61.86 -13.77 17.43
C ARG A 529 62.19 -12.40 18.00
N PHE A 530 62.20 -11.39 17.14
CA PHE A 530 62.44 -10.00 17.50
C PHE A 530 61.11 -9.26 17.40
N LYS A 531 60.73 -8.56 18.47
CA LYS A 531 59.57 -7.67 18.42
C LYS A 531 59.98 -6.44 17.62
N LEU A 532 59.16 -6.09 16.64
CA LEU A 532 59.32 -4.85 15.90
C LEU A 532 58.67 -3.74 16.73
N ASP A 533 59.46 -2.72 17.07
CA ASP A 533 58.94 -1.45 17.57
C ASP A 533 58.56 -0.64 16.32
N LEU A 534 57.32 -0.82 15.87
CA LEU A 534 56.71 -0.04 14.79
C LEU A 534 55.97 1.17 15.36
#